data_AF-A0A3N5TCK1-F1
#
_entry.id   AF-A0A3N5TCK1-F1
#
_cell.length_a   1.000
_cell.length_b   1.000
_cell.length_c   1.000
_cell.angle_alpha   90.00
_cell.angle_beta   90.00
_cell.angle_gamma   90.00
#
_symmetry.space_group_name_H-M   'P 1'
#
loop_
_entity.id
_entity.type
_entity.pdbx_description
1 polymer ?
#
loop_
_entity_poly.entity_id
_entity_poly.type
_entity_poly.pdbx_seq_one_letter_code
_entity_poly.pdbx_strand_id
1 'polypeptide(L)'
;PYAVAAAALFGRLDLEAFGPLRRSDSRLGSLAKRVTVVAAEDLEKAFPGRYETRVRVKTRRGQTSEKTCGLPWGPDHPPTDQELENKFSYLAGHSLKPYRMEKWFDLFREGLQEDKRLKKLFGLLSPELQKTDGNGGIRKRDSFQSQR
;
A
#
# COMPACT_ATOMS: atom_id res chain seq x y z
N PRO A 1 -0.44 -1.12 -13.77
CA PRO A 1 -0.06 -2.22 -14.71
C PRO A 1 1.00 -3.19 -14.18
N TYR A 2 2.20 -2.71 -13.83
CA TYR A 2 3.34 -3.55 -13.43
C TYR A 2 3.04 -4.47 -12.25
N ALA A 3 2.51 -3.93 -11.14
CA ALA A 3 2.23 -4.70 -9.92
C ALA A 3 1.28 -5.87 -10.17
N VAL A 4 0.24 -5.68 -10.99
CA VAL A 4 -0.71 -6.74 -11.36
C VAL A 4 -0.01 -7.83 -12.18
N ALA A 5 0.84 -7.43 -13.13
CA ALA A 5 1.61 -8.39 -13.92
C ALA A 5 2.62 -9.17 -13.07
N ALA A 6 3.30 -8.51 -12.13
CA ALA A 6 4.24 -9.16 -11.21
C ALA A 6 3.52 -10.17 -10.31
N ALA A 7 2.39 -9.78 -9.73
CA ALA A 7 1.56 -10.68 -8.92
C ALA A 7 1.05 -11.88 -9.74
N ALA A 8 0.60 -11.66 -10.99
CA ALA A 8 0.14 -12.73 -11.87
C ALA A 8 1.26 -13.68 -12.31
N LEU A 9 2.49 -13.18 -12.53
CA LEU A 9 3.62 -13.98 -12.99
C LEU A 9 4.30 -14.75 -11.86
N PHE A 10 4.48 -14.12 -10.70
CA PHE A 10 5.25 -14.68 -9.58
C PHE A 10 4.37 -15.23 -8.44
N GLY A 11 3.06 -15.04 -8.51
CA GLY A 11 2.11 -15.43 -7.46
C GLY A 11 2.17 -14.58 -6.20
N ARG A 12 3.04 -13.56 -6.16
CA ARG A 12 3.26 -12.66 -5.02
C ARG A 12 3.81 -11.33 -5.47
N LEU A 13 3.63 -10.31 -4.62
CA LEU A 13 4.18 -8.98 -4.82
C LEU A 13 4.96 -8.57 -3.55
N ASP A 14 6.27 -8.76 -3.61
CA ASP A 14 7.23 -8.48 -2.53
C ASP A 14 8.23 -7.39 -2.96
N LEU A 15 9.14 -6.98 -2.07
CA LEU A 15 10.19 -6.02 -2.40
C LEU A 15 11.09 -6.51 -3.54
N GLU A 16 11.33 -7.82 -3.63
CA GLU A 16 12.08 -8.43 -4.73
C GLU A 16 11.41 -8.22 -6.10
N ALA A 17 10.07 -8.15 -6.16
CA ALA A 17 9.31 -7.80 -7.38
C ALA A 17 9.76 -6.47 -7.99
N PHE A 18 10.34 -5.59 -7.19
CA PHE A 18 10.89 -4.31 -7.61
C PHE A 18 12.43 -4.30 -7.63
N GLY A 19 13.09 -5.43 -7.40
CA GLY A 19 14.54 -5.55 -7.54
C GLY A 19 15.00 -5.55 -9.01
N PRO A 20 16.28 -5.27 -9.28
CA PRO A 20 16.82 -5.21 -10.65
C PRO A 20 16.59 -6.51 -11.44
N LEU A 21 16.76 -7.67 -10.79
CA LEU A 21 16.54 -8.97 -11.42
C LEU A 21 15.12 -9.11 -11.97
N ARG A 22 14.09 -8.92 -11.15
CA ARG A 22 12.69 -9.05 -11.58
C ARG A 22 12.26 -7.92 -12.51
N ARG A 23 12.77 -6.69 -12.33
CA ARG A 23 12.51 -5.56 -13.25
C ARG A 23 13.02 -5.81 -14.66
N SER A 24 14.12 -6.55 -14.80
CA SER A 24 14.70 -6.90 -16.10
C SER A 24 14.03 -8.10 -16.79
N ASP A 25 13.10 -8.79 -16.13
CA ASP A 25 12.41 -9.95 -16.71
C ASP A 25 11.49 -9.53 -17.88
N SER A 26 11.85 -9.99 -19.07
CA SER A 26 11.11 -9.67 -20.31
C SER A 26 9.67 -10.20 -20.32
N ARG A 27 9.38 -11.28 -19.58
CA ARG A 27 8.03 -11.84 -19.44
C ARG A 27 7.15 -10.91 -18.63
N LEU A 28 7.71 -10.30 -17.58
CA LEU A 28 7.00 -9.32 -16.76
C LEU A 28 6.65 -8.08 -17.57
N GLY A 29 7.62 -7.52 -18.29
CA GLY A 29 7.38 -6.39 -19.19
C GLY A 29 6.33 -6.71 -20.27
N SER A 30 6.39 -7.91 -20.85
CA SER A 30 5.42 -8.37 -21.85
C SER A 30 4.01 -8.54 -21.29
N LEU A 31 3.88 -9.01 -20.04
CA LEU A 31 2.59 -9.16 -19.38
C LEU A 31 2.02 -7.81 -18.94
N ALA A 32 2.85 -6.91 -18.40
CA ALA A 32 2.45 -5.57 -17.98
C ALA A 32 1.84 -4.76 -19.14
N LYS A 33 2.38 -4.90 -20.36
CA LYS A 33 1.83 -4.29 -21.59
C LYS A 33 0.41 -4.76 -21.95
N ARG A 34 -0.05 -5.88 -21.41
CA ARG A 34 -1.39 -6.44 -21.62
C ARG A 34 -2.37 -6.03 -20.52
N VAL A 35 -1.91 -5.35 -19.49
CA VAL A 35 -2.75 -4.90 -18.38
C VAL A 35 -3.33 -3.53 -18.70
N THR A 36 -4.65 -3.48 -18.88
CA THR A 36 -5.40 -2.23 -18.98
C THR A 36 -5.99 -1.87 -17.63
N VAL A 37 -5.88 -0.60 -17.24
CA VAL A 37 -6.50 -0.05 -16.02
C VAL A 37 -7.55 0.94 -16.47
N VAL A 38 -8.76 0.80 -15.94
CA VAL A 38 -9.90 1.67 -16.25
C VAL A 38 -10.57 2.10 -14.95
N ALA A 39 -11.15 3.30 -14.96
CA ALA A 39 -12.03 3.75 -13.88
C ALA A 39 -13.29 2.89 -13.84
N ALA A 40 -13.75 2.56 -12.64
CA ALA A 40 -14.98 1.81 -12.40
C ALA A 40 -15.87 2.69 -11.53
N GLU A 41 -16.92 3.26 -12.14
CA GLU A 41 -17.77 4.27 -11.51
C GLU A 41 -18.41 3.77 -10.20
N ASP A 42 -18.74 2.48 -10.13
CA ASP A 42 -19.28 1.83 -8.94
C ASP A 42 -18.26 1.78 -7.79
N LEU A 43 -16.97 1.55 -8.09
CA LEU A 43 -15.90 1.56 -7.10
C LEU A 43 -15.50 2.98 -6.68
N GLU A 44 -15.50 3.93 -7.62
CA GLU A 44 -15.22 5.34 -7.34
C GLU A 44 -16.27 5.93 -6.39
N LYS A 45 -17.55 5.61 -6.56
CA LYS A 45 -18.62 6.03 -5.64
C LYS A 45 -18.45 5.50 -4.22
N ALA A 46 -17.76 4.37 -4.05
CA ALA A 46 -17.50 3.79 -2.73
C ALA A 46 -16.29 4.43 -2.02
N PHE A 47 -15.42 5.14 -2.74
CA PHE A 47 -14.27 5.84 -2.18
C PHE A 47 -14.69 7.14 -1.45
N PRO A 48 -14.07 7.52 -0.32
CA PRO A 48 -12.97 6.85 0.39
C PRO A 48 -13.43 5.79 1.42
N GLY A 49 -14.73 5.48 1.49
CA GLY A 49 -15.25 4.52 2.46
C GLY A 49 -14.80 3.07 2.21
N ARG A 50 -14.57 2.69 0.94
CA ARG A 50 -13.99 1.39 0.58
C ARG A 50 -12.91 1.56 -0.48
N TYR A 51 -11.77 0.91 -0.23
CA TYR A 51 -10.61 0.90 -1.13
C TYR A 51 -10.60 -0.40 -1.94
N GLU A 52 -11.56 -0.52 -2.87
CA GLU A 52 -11.76 -1.73 -3.66
C GLU A 52 -11.07 -1.66 -5.03
N THR A 53 -10.74 -2.83 -5.57
CA THR A 53 -10.23 -2.99 -6.92
C THR A 53 -10.85 -4.24 -7.53
N ARG A 54 -11.31 -4.12 -8.78
CA ARG A 54 -11.80 -5.25 -9.57
C ARG A 54 -10.75 -5.68 -10.58
N VAL A 55 -10.39 -6.96 -10.56
CA VAL A 55 -9.41 -7.54 -11.49
C VAL A 55 -10.11 -8.60 -12.34
N ARG A 56 -10.01 -8.43 -13.67
CA ARG A 56 -10.50 -9.39 -14.66
C ARG A 56 -9.32 -9.96 -15.46
N VAL A 57 -9.24 -11.28 -15.56
CA VAL A 57 -8.21 -11.99 -16.33
C VAL A 57 -8.89 -12.79 -17.44
N LYS A 58 -8.42 -12.60 -18.68
CA LYS A 58 -8.84 -13.41 -19.84
C LYS A 58 -7.66 -14.25 -20.32
N THR A 59 -7.85 -15.57 -20.37
CA THR A 59 -6.83 -16.49 -20.87
C THR A 59 -6.90 -16.63 -22.39
N ARG A 60 -5.83 -17.14 -23.00
CA ARG A 60 -5.81 -17.40 -24.46
C ARG A 60 -6.85 -18.43 -24.91
N ARG A 61 -7.31 -19.30 -23.99
CA ARG A 61 -8.37 -20.28 -24.24
C ARG A 61 -9.77 -19.67 -24.14
N GLY A 62 -9.89 -18.34 -23.97
CA GLY A 62 -11.15 -17.62 -23.90
C GLY A 62 -11.80 -17.57 -22.50
N GLN A 63 -11.29 -18.32 -21.53
CA GLN A 63 -11.81 -18.31 -20.15
C GLN A 63 -11.57 -16.94 -19.51
N THR A 64 -12.58 -16.45 -18.81
CA THR A 64 -12.54 -15.18 -18.09
C THR A 64 -12.86 -15.41 -16.62
N SER A 65 -12.06 -14.82 -15.73
CA SER A 65 -12.30 -14.81 -14.29
C SER A 65 -12.22 -13.38 -13.78
N GLU A 66 -13.08 -13.05 -12.84
CA GLU A 66 -13.16 -11.71 -12.24
C GLU A 66 -13.26 -11.81 -10.72
N LYS A 67 -12.59 -10.89 -10.02
CA LYS A 67 -12.70 -10.76 -8.57
C LYS A 67 -12.59 -9.30 -8.17
N THR A 68 -13.45 -8.86 -7.26
CA THR A 68 -13.31 -7.60 -6.54
C THR A 68 -12.69 -7.88 -5.18
N CYS A 69 -11.69 -7.11 -4.79
CA CYS A 69 -11.06 -7.22 -3.48
C CYS A 69 -10.70 -5.82 -2.93
N GLY A 70 -10.73 -5.69 -1.60
CA GLY A 70 -10.28 -4.50 -0.89
C GLY A 70 -8.82 -4.59 -0.44
N LEU A 71 -8.36 -3.54 0.23
CA LEU A 71 -7.12 -3.60 1.01
C LEU A 71 -7.27 -4.60 2.17
N PRO A 72 -6.20 -5.29 2.57
CA PRO A 72 -6.22 -6.16 3.74
C PRO A 72 -6.49 -5.36 5.03
N TRP A 73 -6.00 -4.11 5.06
CA TRP A 73 -6.18 -3.19 6.17
C TRP A 73 -6.73 -1.85 5.68
N GLY A 74 -7.55 -1.22 6.50
CA GLY A 74 -8.11 0.10 6.25
C GLY A 74 -8.54 0.77 7.55
N PRO A 75 -9.05 2.01 7.51
CA PRO A 75 -9.54 2.70 8.71
C PRO A 75 -10.57 1.88 9.50
N ASP A 76 -11.45 1.17 8.79
CA ASP A 76 -12.52 0.35 9.39
C ASP A 76 -12.06 -1.08 9.75
N HIS A 77 -10.90 -1.50 9.28
CA HIS A 77 -10.30 -2.80 9.55
C HIS A 77 -8.80 -2.63 9.77
N PRO A 78 -8.39 -2.05 10.92
CA PRO A 78 -6.98 -1.91 11.24
C PRO A 78 -6.33 -3.29 11.39
N PRO A 79 -5.02 -3.40 11.12
CA PRO A 79 -4.31 -4.66 11.37
C PRO A 79 -4.33 -4.99 12.87
N THR A 80 -4.34 -6.28 13.17
CA THR A 80 -4.02 -6.77 14.52
C THR A 80 -2.53 -6.55 14.82
N ASP A 81 -2.18 -6.52 16.11
CA ASP A 81 -0.77 -6.41 16.54
C ASP A 81 0.07 -7.54 15.93
N GLN A 82 -0.45 -8.76 15.89
CA GLN A 82 0.26 -9.90 15.30
C GLN A 82 0.52 -9.72 13.80
N GLU A 83 -0.42 -9.16 13.06
CA GLU A 83 -0.25 -8.85 11.63
C GLU A 83 0.81 -7.76 11.42
N LEU A 84 0.85 -6.76 12.29
CA LEU A 84 1.89 -5.73 12.29
C LEU A 84 3.26 -6.32 12.61
N GLU A 85 3.38 -7.16 13.65
CA GLU A 85 4.62 -7.85 14.02
C GLU A 85 5.12 -8.73 12.87
N ASN A 86 4.24 -9.49 12.22
CA ASN A 86 4.57 -10.32 11.07
C ASN A 86 5.10 -9.48 9.90
N LYS A 87 4.42 -8.37 9.58
CA LYS A 87 4.86 -7.45 8.51
C LYS A 87 6.18 -6.78 8.86
N PHE A 88 6.36 -6.35 10.11
CA PHE A 88 7.60 -5.75 10.58
C PHE A 88 8.76 -6.75 10.48
N SER A 89 8.54 -7.99 10.93
CA SER A 89 9.53 -9.06 10.83
C SER A 89 9.98 -9.31 9.40
N TYR A 90 9.01 -9.40 8.50
CA TYR A 90 9.27 -9.59 7.08
C TYR A 90 10.10 -8.44 6.47
N LEU A 91 9.77 -7.19 6.79
CA LEU A 91 10.44 -6.02 6.22
C LEU A 91 11.81 -5.74 6.86
N ALA A 92 11.93 -5.93 8.17
CA ALA A 92 13.13 -5.59 8.92
C ALA A 92 14.10 -6.76 9.09
N GLY A 93 13.70 -8.00 8.78
CA GLY A 93 14.50 -9.21 9.00
C GLY A 93 15.85 -9.23 8.26
N HIS A 94 15.98 -8.48 7.18
CA HIS A 94 17.27 -8.33 6.49
C HIS A 94 18.25 -7.40 7.24
N SER A 95 17.73 -6.52 8.10
CA SER A 95 18.50 -5.47 8.80
C SER A 95 18.63 -5.74 10.30
N LEU A 96 17.66 -6.43 10.91
CA LEU A 96 17.59 -6.70 12.34
C LEU A 96 17.75 -8.19 12.63
N LYS A 97 18.68 -8.50 13.53
CA LYS A 97 18.82 -9.87 14.06
C LYS A 97 17.58 -10.25 14.89
N PRO A 98 17.18 -11.54 14.92
CA PRO A 98 15.98 -11.99 15.63
C PRO A 98 15.88 -11.52 17.08
N TYR A 99 16.99 -11.55 17.84
CA TYR A 99 16.97 -11.11 19.25
C TYR A 99 16.62 -9.62 19.42
N ARG A 100 17.02 -8.75 18.47
CA ARG A 100 16.69 -7.31 18.50
C ARG A 100 15.25 -7.08 18.10
N MET A 101 14.75 -7.90 17.19
CA MET A 101 13.36 -7.86 16.74
C MET A 101 12.41 -8.20 17.88
N GLU A 102 12.73 -9.24 18.66
CA GLU A 102 11.93 -9.58 19.85
C GLU A 102 11.92 -8.44 20.87
N LYS A 103 13.07 -7.80 21.12
CA LYS A 103 13.12 -6.63 22.01
C LYS A 103 12.32 -5.44 21.49
N TRP A 104 12.22 -5.27 20.18
CA TRP A 104 11.34 -4.29 19.58
C TRP A 104 9.87 -4.61 19.83
N PHE A 105 9.47 -5.89 19.72
CA PHE A 105 8.11 -6.32 20.01
C PHE A 105 7.76 -6.20 21.49
N ASP A 106 8.68 -6.55 22.39
CA ASP A 106 8.52 -6.31 23.83
C ASP A 106 8.18 -4.83 24.11
N LEU A 107 9.01 -3.90 23.60
CA LEU A 107 8.78 -2.46 23.79
C LEU A 107 7.45 -1.98 23.18
N PHE A 108 7.09 -2.48 22.00
CA PHE A 108 5.81 -2.14 21.36
C PHE A 108 4.62 -2.61 22.21
N ARG A 109 4.66 -3.86 22.69
CA ARG A 109 3.62 -4.43 23.58
C ARG A 109 3.56 -3.72 24.93
N GLU A 110 4.68 -3.20 25.42
CA GLU A 110 4.75 -2.36 26.63
C GLU A 110 4.20 -0.93 26.44
N GLY A 111 3.79 -0.57 25.22
CA GLY A 111 3.14 0.72 24.95
C GLY A 111 4.10 1.84 24.58
N LEU A 112 5.26 1.54 23.97
CA LEU A 112 6.23 2.53 23.50
C LEU A 112 5.59 3.66 22.66
N GLN A 113 4.56 3.34 21.86
CA GLN A 113 3.79 4.29 21.05
C GLN A 113 3.06 5.36 21.88
N GLU A 114 2.80 5.08 23.16
CA GLU A 114 2.15 6.00 24.09
C GLU A 114 3.15 6.83 24.92
N ASP A 115 4.46 6.58 24.79
CA ASP A 115 5.49 7.31 25.54
C ASP A 115 5.47 8.81 25.20
N LYS A 116 5.37 9.64 26.24
CA LYS A 116 5.22 11.10 26.12
C LYS A 116 6.42 11.76 25.44
N ARG A 117 7.65 11.24 25.66
CA ARG A 117 8.87 11.80 25.08
C ARG A 117 8.94 11.45 23.60
N LEU A 118 8.57 10.24 23.22
CA LEU A 118 8.49 9.86 21.81
C LEU A 118 7.43 10.65 21.06
N LYS A 119 6.24 10.85 21.64
CA LYS A 119 5.22 11.74 21.05
C LYS A 119 5.75 13.15 20.84
N LYS A 120 6.48 13.71 21.81
CA LYS A 120 7.12 15.02 21.67
C LYS A 120 8.17 15.03 20.56
N LEU A 121 9.01 14.00 20.48
CA LEU A 121 10.02 13.86 19.42
C LEU A 121 9.38 13.78 18.03
N PHE A 122 8.37 12.92 17.85
CA PHE A 122 7.65 12.81 16.58
C PHE A 122 6.90 14.09 16.21
N GLY A 123 6.42 14.85 17.20
CA GLY A 123 5.87 16.18 16.99
C GLY A 123 6.89 17.17 16.39
N LEU A 124 8.18 17.08 16.76
CA LEU A 124 9.24 17.92 16.21
C LEU A 124 9.69 17.49 14.79
N LEU A 125 9.57 16.20 14.48
CA LEU A 125 9.93 15.65 13.17
C LEU A 125 8.81 15.75 12.14
N SER A 126 7.57 15.89 12.62
CA SER A 126 6.44 16.15 11.75
C SER A 126 6.61 17.56 11.18
N PRO A 127 6.66 17.75 9.84
CA PRO A 127 6.50 19.08 9.29
C PRO A 127 5.13 19.54 9.78
N GLU A 128 5.13 20.57 10.63
CA GLU A 128 3.93 21.15 11.20
C GLU A 128 2.88 21.29 10.08
N LEU A 129 1.65 20.84 10.33
CA LEU A 129 0.48 21.36 9.66
C LEU A 129 0.50 22.88 9.87
N GLN A 130 1.22 23.59 9.01
CA GLN A 130 1.30 25.04 9.03
C GLN A 130 -0.07 25.58 8.61
N LYS A 131 -0.90 25.87 9.63
CA LYS A 131 -2.00 26.85 9.69
C LYS A 131 -3.19 26.56 8.74
N THR A 132 -4.43 26.66 9.20
CA THR A 132 -5.04 27.95 9.51
C THR A 132 -6.01 27.91 10.69
N ASP A 133 -5.66 28.64 11.75
CA ASP A 133 -6.64 29.49 12.41
C ASP A 133 -6.95 30.68 11.49
N GLY A 134 -8.23 30.97 11.27
CA GLY A 134 -8.71 32.27 10.81
C GLY A 134 -8.64 32.60 9.32
N ASN A 135 -9.78 32.45 8.64
CA ASN A 135 -10.22 33.22 7.46
C ASN A 135 -9.38 33.11 6.16
N GLY A 136 -9.79 32.22 5.25
CA GLY A 136 -9.27 32.19 3.87
C GLY A 136 -9.93 31.08 3.04
N GLY A 137 -10.61 31.46 1.96
CA GLY A 137 -11.56 30.62 1.24
C GLY A 137 -11.04 29.31 0.66
N ILE A 138 -12.00 28.39 0.47
CA ILE A 138 -11.86 27.09 -0.18
C ILE A 138 -11.26 27.28 -1.58
N ARG A 139 -9.97 26.98 -1.76
CA ARG A 139 -9.41 26.74 -3.10
C ARG A 139 -9.74 25.31 -3.50
N LYS A 140 -10.71 25.17 -4.40
CA LYS A 140 -10.98 23.93 -5.15
C LYS A 140 -9.65 23.47 -5.78
N ARG A 141 -9.29 22.20 -5.59
CA ARG A 141 -8.23 21.57 -6.39
C ARG A 141 -8.77 21.46 -7.81
N ASP A 142 -8.22 22.28 -8.70
CA ASP A 142 -8.51 22.19 -10.12
C ASP A 142 -8.13 20.82 -10.65
N SER A 143 -9.10 20.29 -11.40
CA SER A 143 -9.05 19.15 -12.29
C SER A 143 -7.69 18.89 -12.92
N PHE A 144 -7.18 17.67 -12.76
CA PHE A 144 -6.16 17.08 -13.62
C PHE A 144 -6.70 17.07 -15.06
N GLN A 145 -6.34 18.07 -15.85
CA GLN A 145 -6.55 18.05 -17.29
C GLN A 145 -5.54 17.12 -17.94
N SER A 146 -6.11 16.17 -18.68
CA SER A 146 -5.46 15.37 -19.70
C SER A 146 -4.70 16.26 -20.70
N GLN A 147 -3.42 15.96 -20.92
CA GLN A 147 -2.73 16.35 -22.14
C GLN A 147 -2.07 15.11 -22.77
N ARG A 148 -2.75 14.66 -23.83
CA ARG A 148 -2.28 14.13 -25.12
C ARG A 148 -1.20 13.05 -25.15
#